data_AF-A0AAV8WCS2-F1
#
_entry.id   AF-A0AAV8WCS2-F1
#
_cell.length_a   1.000
_cell.length_b   1.000
_cell.length_c   1.000
_cell.angle_alpha   90.00
_cell.angle_beta   90.00
_cell.angle_gamma   90.00
#
_symmetry.space_group_name_H-M   'P 1'
#
loop_
_entity.id
_entity.type
_entity.pdbx_description
1 polymer ?
#
loop_
_entity_poly.entity_id
_entity_poly.type
_entity_poly.pdbx_seq_one_letter_code
_entity_poly.pdbx_strand_id
1 'polypeptide(L)'
;MSCPGWYCGKTRSPDGNFSDCGPCSRGYRRNDISFICEQCMDTPTFYDWLYLGFVVLLVLILHCFFIDMVSMRRSFSKDVIILHTTAFMEVLLSCILSLLLSYPMGYLSIRSCRVRTLSDWYTLLHNPTPNYENKIHCTQEAVYPLYTIVFKFYGLSLILMLLIRPWVCRKISSSSKQNVDLCSNVFYSDFGIVTCRCRRTIILCLSISGSYIVGNIMCSPFCNKNGPKHLVANPQNSDGTP
;
A
#
# COMPACT_ATOMS: atom_id res chain seq x y z
N MET A 1 -4.04 6.11 41.51
CA MET A 1 -3.26 4.92 41.08
C MET A 1 -2.80 5.11 39.64
N SER A 2 -1.48 5.10 39.43
CA SER A 2 -0.82 5.23 38.12
C SER A 2 -0.89 3.93 37.31
N CYS A 3 -0.93 4.02 35.98
CA CYS A 3 -0.81 2.85 35.11
C CYS A 3 0.67 2.52 34.81
N PRO A 4 1.03 1.23 34.72
CA PRO A 4 2.36 0.82 34.31
C PRO A 4 2.59 1.17 32.83
N GLY A 5 3.83 1.51 32.47
CA GLY A 5 4.20 1.81 31.08
C GLY A 5 3.78 3.20 30.60
N TRP A 6 4.28 3.58 29.42
CA TRP A 6 4.18 4.96 28.92
C TRP A 6 2.89 5.19 28.13
N TYR A 7 2.37 4.12 27.50
CA TYR A 7 1.26 4.15 26.55
C TYR A 7 -0.05 3.54 27.08
N CYS A 8 -0.04 2.97 28.29
CA CYS A 8 -1.23 2.44 28.94
C CYS A 8 -2.03 3.55 29.60
N GLY A 9 -3.35 3.50 29.48
CA GLY A 9 -4.25 4.45 30.12
C GLY A 9 -5.53 3.78 30.63
N LYS A 10 -6.35 4.59 31.30
CA LYS A 10 -7.69 4.20 31.75
C LYS A 10 -8.74 4.90 30.90
N THR A 11 -9.80 4.19 30.58
CA THR A 11 -11.00 4.77 29.99
C THR A 11 -12.02 5.06 31.09
N ARG A 12 -12.75 6.17 30.94
CA ARG A 12 -13.84 6.51 31.86
C ARG A 12 -15.09 5.78 31.38
N SER A 13 -15.63 4.89 32.20
CA SER A 13 -16.91 4.24 31.93
C SER A 13 -18.05 5.26 32.03
N PRO A 14 -19.15 5.11 31.26
CA PRO A 14 -20.34 5.96 31.38
C PRO A 14 -20.92 6.02 32.81
N ASP A 15 -20.71 4.98 33.62
CA ASP A 15 -21.17 4.92 35.02
C ASP A 15 -20.29 5.73 36.00
N GLY A 16 -19.29 6.45 35.50
CA GLY A 16 -18.36 7.25 36.32
C GLY A 16 -17.17 6.47 36.89
N ASN A 17 -17.18 5.14 36.78
CA ASN A 17 -16.07 4.28 37.18
C ASN A 17 -14.92 4.30 36.16
N PHE A 18 -13.68 4.13 36.63
CA PHE A 18 -12.50 3.99 35.77
C PHE A 18 -12.26 2.53 35.42
N SER A 19 -11.91 2.26 34.16
CA SER A 19 -11.48 0.94 33.74
C SER A 19 -10.12 0.56 34.36
N ASP A 20 -9.80 -0.73 34.26
CA ASP A 20 -8.43 -1.19 34.43
C ASP A 20 -7.49 -0.57 33.39
N CYS A 21 -6.18 -0.59 33.69
CA CYS A 21 -5.15 -0.06 32.79
C CYS A 21 -5.04 -0.92 31.54
N GLY A 22 -5.16 -0.29 30.37
CA GLY A 22 -5.11 -0.96 29.08
C GLY A 22 -4.76 -0.02 27.93
N PRO A 23 -4.94 -0.48 26.67
CA PRO A 23 -4.75 0.36 25.50
C PRO A 23 -5.87 1.41 25.39
N CYS A 24 -5.54 2.62 24.94
CA CYS A 24 -6.58 3.59 24.59
C CYS A 24 -7.20 3.27 23.23
N SER A 25 -8.45 3.71 23.05
CA SER A 25 -9.16 3.62 21.77
C SER A 25 -8.45 4.42 20.68
N ARG A 26 -8.66 4.06 19.40
CA ARG A 26 -8.06 4.81 18.27
C ARG A 26 -8.49 6.28 18.30
N GLY A 27 -7.54 7.18 18.08
CA GLY A 27 -7.76 8.63 18.17
C GLY A 27 -7.81 9.18 19.60
N TYR A 28 -7.52 8.34 20.60
CA TYR A 28 -7.31 8.75 21.98
C TYR A 28 -5.86 8.52 22.37
N ARG A 29 -5.37 9.36 23.28
CA ARG A 29 -4.04 9.27 23.84
C ARG A 29 -4.10 9.47 25.35
N ARG A 30 -3.27 8.73 26.07
CA ARG A 30 -3.14 8.85 27.53
C ARG A 30 -2.53 10.22 27.89
N ASN A 31 -3.12 10.88 28.88
CA ASN A 31 -2.55 12.05 29.53
C ASN A 31 -1.44 11.62 30.52
N ASP A 32 -0.30 12.31 30.49
CA ASP A 32 0.90 11.93 31.23
C ASP A 32 0.74 12.10 32.75
N ILE A 33 -0.14 12.99 33.20
CA ILE A 33 -0.38 13.27 34.63
C ILE A 33 -1.52 12.40 35.18
N SER A 34 -2.66 12.38 34.49
CA SER A 34 -3.87 11.71 34.99
C SER A 34 -3.96 10.23 34.61
N PHE A 35 -3.16 9.76 33.64
CA PHE A 35 -3.22 8.41 33.05
C PHE A 35 -4.56 8.07 32.39
N ILE A 36 -5.40 9.07 32.11
CA ILE A 36 -6.70 8.90 31.46
C ILE A 36 -6.53 9.05 29.94
N CYS A 37 -7.22 8.22 29.17
CA CYS A 37 -7.29 8.32 27.72
C CYS A 37 -8.18 9.49 27.29
N GLU A 38 -7.59 10.51 26.67
CA GLU A 38 -8.25 11.72 26.19
C GLU A 38 -8.25 11.75 24.66
N GLN A 39 -9.28 12.33 24.05
CA GLN A 39 -9.37 12.42 22.59
C GLN A 39 -8.35 13.43 22.06
N CYS A 40 -7.64 13.07 20.99
CA CYS A 40 -6.71 13.99 20.34
C CYS A 40 -7.46 15.08 19.57
N MET A 41 -7.14 16.34 19.89
CA MET A 41 -7.72 17.53 19.26
C MET A 41 -6.68 18.33 18.46
N ASP A 42 -5.44 17.84 18.38
CA ASP A 42 -4.37 18.51 17.66
C ASP A 42 -4.55 18.40 16.15
N THR A 43 -3.81 19.25 15.43
CA THR A 43 -3.71 19.23 13.98
C THR A 43 -2.35 18.68 13.53
N PRO A 44 -2.29 18.02 12.36
CA PRO A 44 -1.02 17.57 11.80
C PRO A 44 -0.06 18.74 11.59
N THR A 45 1.19 18.51 11.95
CA THR A 45 2.27 19.47 11.77
C THR A 45 2.74 19.50 10.31
N PHE A 46 3.54 20.50 9.93
CA PHE A 46 4.11 20.57 8.58
C PHE A 46 4.92 19.32 8.21
N TYR A 47 5.63 18.73 9.17
CA TYR A 47 6.39 17.50 8.96
C TYR A 47 5.49 16.31 8.58
N ASP A 48 4.34 16.18 9.26
CA ASP A 48 3.37 15.11 8.98
C ASP A 48 2.82 15.25 7.55
N TRP A 49 2.55 16.49 7.11
CA TRP A 49 2.12 16.76 5.74
C TRP A 49 3.19 16.45 4.69
N LEU A 50 4.46 16.78 4.97
CA LEU A 50 5.57 16.40 4.09
C LEU A 50 5.71 14.89 3.97
N TYR A 51 5.56 14.16 5.07
CA TYR A 51 5.57 12.70 5.07
C TYR A 51 4.42 12.14 4.23
N LEU A 52 3.18 12.62 4.43
CA LEU A 52 2.02 12.19 3.65
C LEU A 52 2.19 12.54 2.15
N GLY A 53 2.72 13.72 1.85
CA GLY A 53 3.04 14.13 0.49
C GLY A 53 4.07 13.23 -0.17
N PHE A 54 5.13 12.84 0.55
CA PHE A 54 6.12 11.88 0.08
C PHE A 54 5.51 10.52 -0.22
N VAL A 55 4.62 10.01 0.64
CA VAL A 55 3.89 8.75 0.44
C VAL A 55 3.06 8.80 -0.85
N VAL A 56 2.33 9.90 -1.09
CA VAL A 56 1.52 10.09 -2.30
C VAL A 56 2.40 10.19 -3.55
N LEU A 57 3.49 10.98 -3.48
CA LEU A 57 4.45 11.14 -4.57
C LEU A 57 5.08 9.79 -4.95
N LEU A 58 5.44 8.96 -3.96
CA LEU A 58 6.03 7.64 -4.19
C LEU A 58 5.07 6.72 -4.96
N VAL A 59 3.79 6.71 -4.62
CA VAL A 59 2.79 5.93 -5.36
C VAL A 59 2.60 6.47 -6.77
N LEU A 60 2.57 7.79 -6.94
CA LEU A 60 2.46 8.41 -8.27
C LEU A 60 3.65 8.04 -9.16
N ILE A 61 4.88 8.18 -8.64
CA ILE A 61 6.10 7.79 -9.36
C ILE A 61 6.06 6.31 -9.71
N LEU A 62 5.62 5.46 -8.79
CA LEU A 62 5.49 4.03 -9.03
C LEU A 62 4.48 3.72 -10.17
N HIS A 63 3.33 4.40 -10.19
CA HIS A 63 2.35 4.27 -11.26
C HIS A 63 2.94 4.72 -12.62
N CYS A 64 3.61 5.87 -12.66
CA CYS A 64 4.27 6.35 -13.88
C CYS A 64 5.36 5.40 -14.35
N PHE A 65 6.18 4.89 -13.42
CA PHE A 65 7.24 3.94 -13.71
C PHE A 65 6.70 2.65 -14.35
N PHE A 66 5.59 2.09 -13.84
CA PHE A 66 4.97 0.92 -14.47
C PHE A 66 4.41 1.23 -15.84
N ILE A 67 3.79 2.39 -16.02
CA ILE A 67 3.31 2.82 -17.34
C ILE A 67 4.48 2.93 -18.32
N ASP A 68 5.59 3.55 -17.94
CA ASP A 68 6.77 3.73 -18.80
C ASP A 68 7.45 2.40 -19.12
N MET A 69 7.61 1.54 -18.12
CA MET A 69 8.21 0.21 -18.28
C MET A 69 7.41 -0.66 -19.25
N VAL A 70 6.07 -0.61 -19.18
CA VAL A 70 5.22 -1.39 -20.07
C VAL A 70 5.07 -0.72 -21.44
N SER A 71 5.01 0.60 -21.47
CA SER A 71 4.95 1.36 -22.71
C SER A 71 6.16 1.04 -23.57
N MET A 72 7.39 1.09 -23.04
CA MET A 72 8.67 0.71 -23.69
C MET A 72 8.79 1.10 -25.19
N ARG A 73 8.01 2.08 -25.65
CA ARG A 73 7.84 2.47 -27.05
C ARG A 73 8.45 3.84 -27.25
N ARG A 74 9.26 3.96 -28.31
CA ARG A 74 10.04 5.17 -28.67
C ARG A 74 9.20 6.39 -29.09
N SER A 75 7.88 6.30 -29.15
CA SER A 75 7.02 7.39 -29.62
C SER A 75 5.99 7.80 -28.56
N PHE A 76 6.00 9.08 -28.18
CA PHE A 76 4.95 9.68 -27.36
C PHE A 76 3.60 9.62 -28.09
N SER A 77 2.77 8.66 -27.74
CA SER A 77 1.40 8.57 -28.25
C SER A 77 0.42 9.28 -27.32
N LYS A 78 -0.70 9.75 -27.87
CA LYS A 78 -1.79 10.35 -27.10
C LYS A 78 -2.30 9.39 -26.01
N ASP A 79 -2.27 8.09 -26.28
CA ASP A 79 -2.73 7.05 -25.35
C ASP A 79 -1.86 6.96 -24.08
N VAL A 80 -0.54 7.14 -24.21
CA VAL A 80 0.39 7.16 -23.06
C VAL A 80 0.13 8.39 -22.18
N ILE A 81 -0.17 9.54 -22.79
CA ILE A 81 -0.53 10.77 -22.06
C ILE A 81 -1.85 10.58 -21.30
N ILE A 82 -2.85 9.95 -21.93
CA ILE A 82 -4.14 9.63 -21.29
C ILE A 82 -3.91 8.71 -20.08
N LEU A 83 -3.03 7.71 -20.20
CA LEU A 83 -2.76 6.77 -19.11
C LEU A 83 -2.05 7.43 -17.92
N HIS A 84 -1.07 8.30 -18.18
CA HIS A 84 -0.43 9.10 -17.13
C HIS A 84 -1.41 10.07 -16.46
N THR A 85 -2.26 10.72 -17.25
CA THR A 85 -3.30 11.62 -16.72
C THR A 85 -4.30 10.85 -15.86
N THR A 86 -4.68 9.65 -16.28
CA THR A 86 -5.56 8.75 -15.51
C THR A 86 -4.90 8.33 -14.20
N ALA A 87 -3.63 7.94 -14.22
CA ALA A 87 -2.89 7.59 -13.00
C ALA A 87 -2.81 8.76 -12.01
N PHE A 88 -2.60 9.99 -12.50
CA PHE A 88 -2.66 11.19 -11.66
C PHE A 88 -4.04 11.39 -11.03
N MET A 89 -5.11 11.24 -11.80
CA MET A 89 -6.49 11.37 -11.30
C MET A 89 -6.86 10.27 -10.30
N GLU A 90 -6.42 9.03 -10.53
CA GLU A 90 -6.60 7.89 -9.60
C GLU A 90 -5.95 8.21 -8.25
N VAL A 91 -4.70 8.69 -8.25
CA VAL A 91 -3.96 9.06 -7.04
C VAL A 91 -4.59 10.26 -6.33
N LEU A 92 -4.96 11.30 -7.08
CA LEU A 92 -5.61 12.49 -6.53
C LEU A 92 -6.94 12.15 -5.87
N LEU A 93 -7.78 11.36 -6.55
CA LEU A 93 -9.06 10.92 -6.02
C LEU A 93 -8.89 10.04 -4.78
N SER A 94 -7.88 9.16 -4.77
CA SER A 94 -7.52 8.34 -3.60
C SER A 94 -7.11 9.20 -2.42
N CYS A 95 -6.33 10.25 -2.65
CA CYS A 95 -5.89 11.19 -1.62
C CYS A 95 -7.09 11.91 -1.00
N ILE A 96 -7.95 12.53 -1.82
CA ILE A 96 -9.15 13.24 -1.37
C ILE A 96 -10.07 12.29 -0.58
N LEU A 97 -10.33 11.10 -1.10
CA LEU A 97 -11.20 10.13 -0.44
C LEU A 97 -10.60 9.62 0.88
N SER A 98 -9.28 9.47 0.96
CA SER A 98 -8.59 9.10 2.22
C SER A 98 -8.74 10.16 3.30
N LEU A 99 -8.69 11.44 2.92
CA LEU A 99 -8.94 12.56 3.82
C LEU A 99 -10.40 12.55 4.30
N LEU A 100 -11.35 12.43 3.37
CA LEU A 100 -12.79 12.43 3.67
C LEU A 100 -13.24 11.25 4.55
N LEU A 101 -12.59 10.09 4.39
CA LEU A 101 -12.83 8.89 5.21
C LEU A 101 -12.08 8.91 6.55
N SER A 102 -11.24 9.92 6.78
CA SER A 102 -10.54 10.11 8.05
C SER A 102 -11.33 11.01 8.98
N TYR A 103 -11.09 10.91 10.29
CA TYR A 103 -11.88 11.67 11.27
C TYR A 103 -11.39 13.13 11.35
N PRO A 104 -12.30 14.13 11.36
CA PRO A 104 -13.77 14.02 11.22
C PRO A 104 -14.22 13.72 9.78
N MET A 105 -15.15 12.77 9.63
CA MET A 105 -15.58 12.32 8.30
C MET A 105 -16.25 13.45 7.52
N GLY A 106 -15.93 13.56 6.23
CA GLY A 106 -16.52 14.55 5.32
C GLY A 106 -15.81 15.90 5.26
N TYR A 107 -14.78 16.12 6.07
CA TYR A 107 -13.96 17.34 6.02
C TYR A 107 -12.58 17.06 5.42
N LEU A 108 -11.97 18.05 4.76
CA LEU A 108 -10.59 17.97 4.25
C LEU A 108 -9.54 18.32 5.32
N SER A 109 -9.95 18.43 6.59
CA SER A 109 -9.08 18.66 7.73
C SER A 109 -9.07 17.40 8.59
N ILE A 110 -7.89 17.02 9.08
CA ILE A 110 -7.69 15.81 9.86
C ILE A 110 -7.32 16.19 11.29
N ARG A 111 -7.92 15.50 12.27
CA ARG A 111 -7.44 15.54 13.65
C ARG A 111 -6.34 14.53 13.87
N SER A 112 -5.27 14.96 14.52
CA SER A 112 -4.06 14.15 14.76
C SER A 112 -3.68 14.14 16.23
N CYS A 113 -2.98 13.10 16.67
CA CYS A 113 -2.24 13.06 17.92
C CYS A 113 -0.78 13.43 17.62
N ARG A 114 -0.29 14.53 18.18
CA ARG A 114 1.08 15.00 17.91
C ARG A 114 2.14 14.02 18.46
N VAL A 115 3.24 13.88 17.73
CA VAL A 115 4.46 13.20 18.19
C VAL A 115 5.04 13.94 19.40
N ARG A 116 5.25 13.26 20.52
CA ARG A 116 5.97 13.81 21.68
C ARG A 116 7.41 13.30 21.74
N THR A 117 7.61 12.03 21.41
CA THR A 117 8.90 11.35 21.53
C THR A 117 9.10 10.36 20.39
N LEU A 118 10.35 9.98 20.10
CA LEU A 118 10.65 8.96 19.08
C LEU A 118 10.08 7.58 19.40
N SER A 119 9.87 7.25 20.68
CA SER A 119 9.23 6.00 21.09
C SER A 119 7.77 5.89 20.68
N ASP A 120 7.11 7.02 20.35
CA ASP A 120 5.70 7.04 19.93
C ASP A 120 5.47 6.27 18.62
N TRP A 121 6.52 6.11 17.81
CA TRP A 121 6.50 5.35 16.57
C TRP A 121 6.57 3.84 16.80
N TYR A 122 7.02 3.40 17.98
CA TYR A 122 7.31 2.01 18.29
C TYR A 122 6.65 1.55 19.60
N THR A 123 5.38 1.91 19.82
CA THR A 123 4.64 1.59 21.06
C THR A 123 4.62 0.09 21.39
N LEU A 124 4.71 -0.78 20.38
CA LEU A 124 4.85 -2.24 20.54
C LEU A 124 6.05 -2.67 21.40
N LEU A 125 7.16 -1.93 21.33
CA LEU A 125 8.38 -2.23 22.07
C LEU A 125 8.30 -1.75 23.54
N HIS A 126 7.36 -0.86 23.85
CA HIS A 126 7.22 -0.22 25.16
C HIS A 126 6.05 -0.80 26.00
N ASN A 127 5.65 -2.04 25.72
CA ASN A 127 4.65 -2.75 26.52
C ASN A 127 5.22 -3.14 27.89
N PRO A 128 4.61 -2.72 29.01
CA PRO A 128 5.11 -3.02 30.34
C PRO A 128 4.83 -4.47 30.77
N THR A 129 5.72 -4.98 31.63
CA THR A 129 5.59 -6.27 32.32
C THR A 129 5.64 -6.04 33.84
N PRO A 130 4.55 -5.56 34.46
CA PRO A 130 4.52 -5.35 35.90
C PRO A 130 4.87 -6.64 36.64
N ASN A 131 5.81 -6.56 37.58
CA ASN A 131 6.32 -7.69 38.37
C ASN A 131 6.85 -8.89 37.55
N TYR A 132 7.13 -8.72 36.25
CA TYR A 132 7.57 -9.78 35.34
C TYR A 132 6.61 -10.99 35.20
N GLU A 133 5.38 -10.89 35.72
CA GLU A 133 4.41 -12.00 35.65
C GLU A 133 3.60 -11.96 34.35
N ASN A 134 2.96 -10.82 34.07
CA ASN A 134 2.05 -10.68 32.95
C ASN A 134 2.40 -9.44 32.12
N LYS A 135 2.48 -9.60 30.79
CA LYS A 135 2.70 -8.49 29.86
C LYS A 135 1.37 -7.81 29.53
N ILE A 136 1.27 -6.51 29.82
CA ILE A 136 0.08 -5.73 29.45
C ILE A 136 0.34 -5.12 28.07
N HIS A 137 -0.59 -5.38 27.14
CA HIS A 137 -0.49 -4.89 25.77
C HIS A 137 -1.20 -3.53 25.64
N CYS A 138 -0.41 -2.47 25.55
CA CYS A 138 -0.88 -1.09 25.40
C CYS A 138 -0.51 -0.50 24.04
N THR A 139 -0.42 -1.39 23.04
CA THR A 139 -0.02 -1.03 21.68
C THR A 139 -1.13 -0.30 20.98
N GLN A 140 -0.86 0.93 20.62
CA GLN A 140 -1.77 1.77 19.88
C GLN A 140 -0.98 2.69 18.95
N GLU A 141 -1.69 3.25 17.99
CA GLU A 141 -1.17 4.31 17.13
C GLU A 141 -1.08 5.61 17.95
N ALA A 142 0.05 5.82 18.65
CA ALA A 142 0.25 7.02 19.46
C ALA A 142 0.30 8.31 18.61
N VAL A 143 0.66 8.17 17.33
CA VAL A 143 0.66 9.22 16.30
C VAL A 143 -0.48 8.96 15.32
N TYR A 144 -1.72 9.00 15.82
CA TYR A 144 -2.91 8.80 15.00
C TYR A 144 -3.22 10.05 14.18
N PRO A 145 -3.69 9.97 12.91
CA PRO A 145 -3.95 8.78 12.10
C PRO A 145 -2.85 8.54 11.04
N LEU A 146 -1.57 8.71 11.38
CA LEU A 146 -0.50 8.75 10.39
C LEU A 146 -0.36 7.45 9.58
N TYR A 147 -0.40 6.29 10.22
CA TYR A 147 -0.35 5.01 9.53
C TYR A 147 -1.72 4.62 8.99
N THR A 148 -2.77 4.87 9.77
CA THR A 148 -4.14 4.54 9.37
C THR A 148 -4.52 5.22 8.06
N ILE A 149 -4.15 6.50 7.85
CA ILE A 149 -4.48 7.21 6.62
C ILE A 149 -3.68 6.71 5.42
N VAL A 150 -2.41 6.33 5.62
CA VAL A 150 -1.56 5.76 4.56
C VAL A 150 -2.14 4.42 4.10
N PHE A 151 -2.59 3.56 5.01
CA PHE A 151 -3.24 2.30 4.64
C PHE A 151 -4.55 2.52 3.88
N LYS A 152 -5.38 3.49 4.29
CA LYS A 152 -6.58 3.86 3.54
C LYS A 152 -6.23 4.34 2.13
N PHE A 153 -5.24 5.20 2.01
CA PHE A 153 -4.77 5.72 0.72
C PHE A 153 -4.29 4.62 -0.21
N TYR A 154 -3.45 3.70 0.26
CA TYR A 154 -3.02 2.57 -0.56
C TYR A 154 -4.18 1.66 -0.96
N GLY A 155 -5.09 1.35 -0.02
CA GLY A 155 -6.27 0.54 -0.33
C GLY A 155 -7.16 1.18 -1.40
N LEU A 156 -7.45 2.47 -1.28
CA LEU A 156 -8.26 3.21 -2.25
C LEU A 156 -7.54 3.35 -3.59
N SER A 157 -6.23 3.60 -3.58
CA SER A 157 -5.42 3.68 -4.79
C SER A 157 -5.44 2.37 -5.58
N LEU A 158 -5.31 1.24 -4.88
CA LEU A 158 -5.46 -0.07 -5.50
C LEU A 158 -6.88 -0.27 -6.05
N ILE A 159 -7.93 0.02 -5.27
CA ILE A 159 -9.31 -0.16 -5.72
C ILE A 159 -9.61 0.71 -6.95
N LEU A 160 -9.23 1.97 -6.95
CA LEU A 160 -9.46 2.88 -8.07
C LEU A 160 -8.67 2.47 -9.30
N MET A 161 -7.41 2.05 -9.14
CA MET A 161 -6.61 1.48 -10.23
C MET A 161 -7.31 0.24 -10.84
N LEU A 162 -7.84 -0.65 -10.01
CA LEU A 162 -8.53 -1.87 -10.45
C LEU A 162 -9.85 -1.59 -11.19
N LEU A 163 -10.52 -0.47 -10.89
CA LEU A 163 -11.80 -0.11 -11.51
C LEU A 163 -11.64 0.79 -12.73
N ILE A 164 -10.86 1.87 -12.60
CA ILE A 164 -10.74 2.93 -13.61
C ILE A 164 -9.83 2.46 -14.75
N ARG A 165 -8.68 1.87 -14.44
CA ARG A 165 -7.67 1.52 -15.45
C ARG A 165 -8.18 0.52 -16.50
N PRO A 166 -8.89 -0.58 -16.14
CA PRO A 166 -9.51 -1.46 -17.13
C PRO A 166 -10.59 -0.77 -17.97
N TRP A 167 -11.37 0.12 -17.38
CA TRP A 167 -12.41 0.87 -18.08
C TRP A 167 -11.82 1.82 -19.13
N VAL A 168 -10.78 2.58 -18.75
CA VAL A 168 -10.04 3.45 -19.67
C VAL A 168 -9.40 2.63 -20.80
N CYS A 169 -8.80 1.50 -20.46
CA CYS A 169 -8.20 0.59 -21.42
C CYS A 169 -9.19 0.03 -22.45
N ARG A 170 -10.41 -0.35 -22.04
CA ARG A 170 -11.47 -0.77 -22.97
C ARG A 170 -11.84 0.34 -23.95
N LYS A 171 -11.91 1.59 -23.50
CA LYS A 171 -12.18 2.76 -24.34
C LYS A 171 -11.08 3.01 -25.37
N ILE A 172 -9.81 2.93 -24.97
CA ILE A 172 -8.64 3.16 -25.85
C ILE A 172 -8.48 2.00 -26.86
N SER A 173 -8.74 0.76 -26.43
CA SER A 173 -8.64 -0.44 -27.25
C SER A 173 -9.63 -0.49 -28.41
N SER A 174 -10.78 0.19 -28.30
CA SER A 174 -11.73 0.31 -29.43
C SER A 174 -11.13 1.04 -30.64
N SER A 175 -9.99 1.71 -30.47
CA SER A 175 -9.35 2.54 -31.49
C SER A 175 -8.22 1.83 -32.25
N SER A 176 -7.60 0.76 -31.72
CA SER A 176 -6.49 0.04 -32.38
C SER A 176 -6.12 -1.28 -31.71
N LYS A 177 -5.77 -2.32 -32.50
CA LYS A 177 -5.26 -3.63 -32.02
C LYS A 177 -3.99 -3.52 -31.17
N GLN A 178 -3.13 -2.53 -31.44
CA GLN A 178 -1.87 -2.32 -30.70
C GLN A 178 -2.10 -1.82 -29.26
N ASN A 179 -3.30 -1.31 -28.98
CA ASN A 179 -3.67 -0.78 -27.65
C ASN A 179 -4.18 -1.89 -26.71
N VAL A 180 -4.60 -3.04 -27.25
CA VAL A 180 -5.05 -4.22 -26.48
C VAL A 180 -3.87 -4.84 -25.69
N ASP A 181 -2.72 -4.96 -26.34
CA ASP A 181 -1.51 -5.55 -25.76
C ASP A 181 -0.89 -4.67 -24.67
N LEU A 182 -0.88 -3.35 -24.89
CA LEU A 182 -0.41 -2.38 -23.90
C LEU A 182 -1.26 -2.46 -22.62
N CYS A 183 -2.58 -2.45 -22.78
CA CYS A 183 -3.53 -2.48 -21.67
C CYS A 183 -3.51 -3.80 -20.89
N SER A 184 -3.35 -4.93 -21.57
CA SER A 184 -3.17 -6.22 -20.89
C SER A 184 -1.88 -6.22 -20.07
N ASN A 185 -0.76 -5.77 -20.64
CA ASN A 185 0.54 -5.78 -19.95
C ASN A 185 0.60 -4.80 -18.76
N VAL A 186 -0.08 -3.65 -18.82
CA VAL A 186 -0.18 -2.72 -17.68
C VAL A 186 -0.96 -3.38 -16.54
N PHE A 187 -2.13 -3.96 -16.85
CA PHE A 187 -2.93 -4.65 -15.86
C PHE A 187 -2.18 -5.84 -15.24
N TYR A 188 -1.48 -6.66 -16.02
CA TYR A 188 -0.70 -7.81 -15.54
C TYR A 188 0.60 -7.42 -14.81
N SER A 189 1.23 -6.29 -15.10
CA SER A 189 2.41 -5.83 -14.36
C SER A 189 2.03 -5.28 -12.98
N ASP A 190 0.96 -4.49 -12.91
CA ASP A 190 0.39 -3.99 -11.66
C ASP A 190 -0.14 -5.15 -10.80
N PHE A 191 -0.96 -6.06 -11.37
CA PHE A 191 -1.41 -7.28 -10.68
C PHE A 191 -0.28 -8.25 -10.39
N GLY A 192 0.69 -8.39 -11.28
CA GLY A 192 1.81 -9.30 -11.16
C GLY A 192 2.68 -8.96 -9.95
N ILE A 193 2.75 -7.69 -9.55
CA ILE A 193 3.43 -7.30 -8.31
C ILE A 193 2.54 -7.56 -7.09
N VAL A 194 1.25 -7.25 -7.15
CA VAL A 194 0.34 -7.59 -6.04
C VAL A 194 0.28 -9.11 -5.82
N THR A 195 0.23 -9.91 -6.88
CA THR A 195 0.10 -11.37 -6.83
C THR A 195 1.42 -12.11 -6.74
N CYS A 196 2.52 -11.77 -7.43
CA CYS A 196 3.81 -12.44 -7.20
C CYS A 196 4.41 -12.09 -5.84
N ARG A 197 4.14 -10.91 -5.30
CA ARG A 197 4.65 -10.50 -3.97
C ARG A 197 3.72 -11.01 -2.86
N CYS A 198 2.41 -11.08 -3.09
CA CYS A 198 1.50 -11.83 -2.22
C CYS A 198 1.78 -13.35 -2.28
N ARG A 199 2.13 -13.93 -3.44
CA ARG A 199 2.51 -15.34 -3.59
C ARG A 199 3.88 -15.64 -2.99
N ARG A 200 4.87 -14.73 -3.04
CA ARG A 200 6.13 -14.89 -2.29
C ARG A 200 5.92 -14.79 -0.78
N THR A 201 5.08 -13.87 -0.31
CA THR A 201 4.76 -13.75 1.12
C THR A 201 3.88 -14.91 1.62
N ILE A 202 2.92 -15.38 0.83
CA ILE A 202 2.07 -16.54 1.14
C ILE A 202 2.87 -17.84 1.02
N ILE A 203 3.74 -18.02 0.03
CA ILE A 203 4.62 -19.20 -0.04
C ILE A 203 5.61 -19.19 1.14
N LEU A 204 6.16 -18.03 1.53
CA LEU A 204 6.98 -17.91 2.75
C LEU A 204 6.18 -18.25 4.01
N CYS A 205 4.94 -17.78 4.15
CA CYS A 205 4.04 -18.13 5.27
C CYS A 205 3.59 -19.60 5.25
N LEU A 206 3.36 -20.20 4.08
CA LEU A 206 2.96 -21.60 3.91
C LEU A 206 4.15 -22.56 4.07
N SER A 207 5.37 -22.14 3.74
CA SER A 207 6.59 -22.89 4.07
C SER A 207 6.90 -22.89 5.57
N ILE A 208 6.36 -21.95 6.34
CA ILE A 208 6.42 -21.94 7.81
C ILE A 208 5.28 -22.78 8.43
N SER A 209 4.22 -23.09 7.68
CA SER A 209 3.02 -23.79 8.19
C SER A 209 2.71 -25.15 7.53
N GLY A 210 3.64 -25.71 6.75
CA GLY A 210 3.72 -27.15 6.48
C GLY A 210 2.46 -27.82 5.91
N SER A 211 1.71 -27.15 5.03
CA SER A 211 0.49 -27.74 4.44
C SER A 211 0.52 -27.64 2.91
N TYR A 212 0.70 -28.78 2.26
CA TYR A 212 0.57 -28.97 0.81
C TYR A 212 -0.93 -29.03 0.45
N ILE A 213 -1.45 -28.05 -0.28
CA ILE A 213 -2.67 -28.25 -1.08
C ILE A 213 -2.44 -27.74 -2.50
N VAL A 214 -2.66 -28.66 -3.43
CA VAL A 214 -2.60 -28.55 -4.89
C VAL A 214 -3.75 -27.70 -5.41
N GLY A 215 -3.47 -26.81 -6.37
CA GLY A 215 -4.48 -26.05 -7.09
C GLY A 215 -3.91 -25.40 -8.34
N ASN A 216 -3.94 -26.14 -9.45
CA ASN A 216 -3.54 -25.72 -10.79
C ASN A 216 -4.39 -24.54 -11.30
N ILE A 217 -3.77 -23.39 -11.58
CA ILE A 217 -4.28 -22.40 -12.53
C ILE A 217 -3.09 -21.92 -13.39
N MET A 218 -3.10 -22.41 -14.64
CA MET A 218 -2.52 -21.86 -15.86
C MET A 218 -1.15 -21.15 -15.75
N CYS A 219 -0.10 -21.93 -16.05
CA CYS A 219 1.15 -21.41 -16.59
C CYS A 219 0.91 -20.78 -17.96
N SER A 220 1.41 -19.56 -18.19
CA SER A 220 1.74 -19.09 -19.54
C SER A 220 3.23 -18.68 -19.57
N PRO A 221 3.98 -19.02 -20.63
CA PRO A 221 5.43 -19.10 -20.60
C PRO A 221 6.04 -17.77 -21.10
N PHE A 222 6.46 -16.89 -20.20
CA PHE A 222 7.26 -15.72 -20.57
C PHE A 222 8.45 -15.48 -19.64
N CYS A 223 9.00 -16.57 -19.10
CA CYS A 223 10.29 -16.57 -18.40
C CYS A 223 11.30 -17.41 -19.17
N ASN A 224 11.69 -16.97 -20.37
CA ASN A 224 12.96 -17.36 -20.95
C ASN A 224 13.55 -16.19 -21.76
N LYS A 225 14.31 -15.32 -21.09
CA LYS A 225 15.28 -14.44 -21.74
C LYS A 225 16.60 -15.21 -21.78
N ASN A 226 16.91 -15.81 -22.92
CA ASN A 226 18.27 -16.07 -23.41
C ASN A 226 18.16 -16.43 -24.90
N GLY A 227 18.48 -15.47 -25.78
CA GLY A 227 18.71 -15.79 -27.19
C GLY A 227 20.11 -16.38 -27.41
N PRO A 228 20.33 -17.02 -28.56
CA PRO A 228 21.57 -16.83 -29.32
C PRO A 228 21.22 -16.44 -30.77
N LYS A 229 21.68 -15.28 -31.26
CA LYS A 229 22.91 -15.07 -32.05
C LYS A 229 23.02 -15.98 -33.28
N HIS A 230 22.91 -15.34 -34.45
CA HIS A 230 23.51 -15.63 -35.76
C HIS A 230 24.00 -17.07 -36.06
N LEU A 231 23.50 -17.65 -37.15
CA LEU A 231 24.33 -18.25 -38.20
C LEU A 231 23.51 -18.34 -39.50
N VAL A 232 23.99 -17.61 -40.51
CA VAL A 232 23.55 -17.67 -41.91
C VAL A 232 24.18 -18.92 -42.52
N ALA A 233 23.38 -19.80 -43.11
CA ALA A 233 23.87 -20.91 -43.94
C ALA A 233 23.53 -20.61 -45.41
N ASN A 234 24.58 -20.52 -46.23
CA ASN A 234 24.54 -20.42 -47.69
C ASN A 234 24.54 -21.85 -48.28
N PRO A 235 23.83 -22.17 -49.38
CA PRO A 235 23.85 -23.51 -49.96
C PRO A 235 25.06 -23.67 -50.90
N GLN A 236 25.84 -24.73 -50.72
CA GLN A 236 26.79 -25.19 -51.73
C GLN A 236 26.25 -26.38 -52.51
N ASN A 237 26.29 -26.22 -53.83
CA ASN A 237 26.21 -27.22 -54.88
C ASN A 237 27.03 -28.49 -54.57
N SER A 238 26.50 -29.63 -54.99
CA SER A 238 27.33 -30.74 -55.47
C SER A 238 26.60 -31.46 -56.60
N ASP A 239 27.14 -31.24 -57.79
CA ASP A 239 26.91 -31.92 -59.05
C ASP A 239 27.25 -33.41 -58.93
N GLY A 240 26.53 -34.25 -59.68
CA GLY A 240 26.75 -35.69 -59.70
C GLY A 240 25.76 -36.42 -60.61
N THR A 241 26.07 -36.46 -61.90
CA THR A 241 25.57 -37.46 -62.86
C THR A 241 26.77 -38.03 -63.62
N PRO A 242 26.64 -39.18 -64.29
CA PRO A 242 25.68 -40.28 -64.15
C PRO A 242 26.27 -41.52 -63.47
#